data_AF-A0A971CUV0-F1
#
_entry.id   AF-A0A971CUV0-F1
#
_cell.length_a   1.000
_cell.length_b   1.000
_cell.length_c   1.000
_cell.angle_alpha   90.00
_cell.angle_beta   90.00
_cell.angle_gamma   90.00
#
_symmetry.space_group_name_H-M   'P 1'
#
loop_
_entity.id
_entity.type
_entity.pdbx_description
1 polymer ?
#
loop_
_entity_poly.entity_id
_entity_poly.type
_entity_poly.pdbx_seq_one_letter_code
_entity_poly.pdbx_strand_id
1 'polypeptide(L)' 'GWTNFLFMDWSVRHVGLKEIWTLKWHKNFDTAGPYTRAGGMQPSDWPAWLSKYKEY' A
#
# COMPACT_ATOMS: atom_id res chain seq x y z
N GLY A 1 2.11 -11.50 3.88
CA GLY A 1 0.65 -11.40 3.72
C GLY A 1 0.40 -10.58 2.49
N TRP A 2 -0.36 -11.12 1.54
CA TRP A 2 -0.73 -10.46 0.30
C TRP A 2 -2.26 -10.48 0.16
N THR A 3 -2.80 -9.60 -0.66
CA THR A 3 -4.21 -9.57 -1.04
C THR A 3 -4.32 -9.59 -2.56
N ASN A 4 -5.36 -10.26 -3.07
CA ASN A 4 -5.67 -10.23 -4.49
C ASN A 4 -6.51 -9.00 -4.79
N PHE A 5 -6.07 -8.16 -5.74
CA PHE A 5 -6.87 -7.05 -6.25
C PHE A 5 -7.19 -7.25 -7.72
N LEU A 6 -8.46 -7.04 -8.06
CA LEU A 6 -8.94 -6.89 -9.42
C LEU A 6 -8.87 -5.41 -9.78
N PHE A 7 -8.14 -5.08 -10.83
CA PHE A 7 -8.05 -3.74 -11.38
C PHE A 7 -9.09 -3.57 -12.49
N MET A 8 -9.61 -2.34 -12.65
CA MET A 8 -10.62 -2.00 -13.66
C MET A 8 -10.10 -1.99 -15.11
N ASP A 9 -8.92 -2.56 -15.34
CA ASP A 9 -8.31 -2.88 -16.62
C ASP A 9 -8.37 -4.40 -16.92
N TRP A 10 -9.12 -5.17 -16.12
CA TRP A 10 -9.21 -6.65 -16.15
C TRP A 10 -7.94 -7.38 -15.70
N SER A 11 -6.93 -6.65 -15.19
CA SER A 11 -5.73 -7.26 -14.63
C SER A 11 -5.95 -7.69 -13.19
N VAL A 12 -5.45 -8.88 -12.82
CA VAL A 12 -5.36 -9.33 -11.43
C VAL A 12 -3.90 -9.47 -11.04
N ARG A 13 -3.51 -8.90 -9.90
CA ARG A 13 -2.17 -9.11 -9.34
C ARG A 13 -2.22 -9.27 -7.83
N HIS A 14 -1.22 -9.95 -7.30
CA HIS A 14 -0.97 -9.95 -5.86
C HIS A 14 -0.44 -8.58 -5.45
N VAL A 15 -1.13 -7.96 -4.49
CA VAL A 15 -0.76 -6.68 -3.91
C VAL A 15 -0.29 -6.92 -2.49
N GLY A 16 0.86 -6.35 -2.14
CA GLY A 16 1.36 -6.40 -0.77
C GLY A 16 0.45 -5.60 0.16
N LEU A 17 0.35 -6.00 1.42
CA LEU A 17 -0.54 -5.30 2.35
C LEU A 17 -0.19 -3.80 2.47
N LYS A 18 1.11 -3.45 2.55
CA LYS A 18 1.61 -2.06 2.58
C LYS A 18 1.47 -1.32 1.24
N GLU A 19 1.39 -2.06 0.13
CA GLU A 19 1.23 -1.50 -1.21
C GLU A 19 -0.17 -0.91 -1.44
N ILE A 20 -1.16 -1.28 -0.63
CA ILE A 20 -2.54 -0.77 -0.71
C ILE A 20 -2.57 0.77 -0.58
N TRP A 21 -1.71 1.34 0.26
CA TRP A 21 -1.62 2.79 0.49
C TRP A 21 -0.94 3.54 -0.66
N THR A 22 -0.20 2.84 -1.52
CA THR A 22 0.44 3.44 -2.71
C THR A 22 -0.46 3.39 -3.94
N LEU A 23 -1.63 2.76 -3.86
CA LEU A 23 -2.57 2.63 -4.99
C LEU A 23 -3.57 3.78 -5.06
N LYS A 24 -3.90 4.18 -6.29
CA LYS A 24 -4.87 5.25 -6.55
C LYS A 24 -6.29 4.70 -6.58
N TRP A 25 -7.03 4.91 -5.49
CA TRP A 25 -8.43 4.45 -5.35
C TRP A 25 -9.44 5.36 -6.05
N HIS A 26 -9.17 6.67 -6.07
CA HIS A 26 -10.01 7.67 -6.74
C HIS A 26 -9.14 8.79 -7.33
N LYS A 27 -9.73 9.65 -8.17
CA LYS A 27 -9.00 10.70 -8.94
C LYS A 27 -8.10 11.58 -8.08
N ASN A 28 -8.53 11.89 -6.87
CA ASN A 28 -7.85 12.78 -5.92
C ASN A 28 -7.22 12.03 -4.75
N PHE A 29 -7.09 10.70 -4.83
CA PHE A 29 -6.43 9.93 -3.78
C PHE A 29 -4.94 10.25 -3.78
N ASP A 30 -4.43 10.67 -2.64
CA ASP A 30 -3.02 10.96 -2.47
C ASP A 30 -2.24 9.67 -2.22
N THR A 31 -1.54 9.21 -3.27
CA THR A 31 -0.67 8.03 -3.22
C THR A 31 0.63 8.28 -2.46
N ALA A 32 0.90 9.52 -2.04
CA ALA A 32 2.04 9.92 -1.21
C ALA A 32 1.61 10.34 0.22
N GLY A 33 0.44 9.87 0.66
CA GLY A 33 -0.12 10.21 1.97
C GLY A 33 0.76 9.77 3.16
N PRO A 34 0.39 10.17 4.39
CA PRO A 34 1.20 10.02 5.61
C PRO A 34 1.50 8.57 6.00
N TYR A 35 0.80 7.59 5.42
CA TYR A 35 1.04 6.16 5.63
C TYR A 35 1.89 5.51 4.52
N THR A 36 2.60 6.30 3.74
CA THR A 36 3.47 5.83 2.66
C THR A 36 4.91 6.25 2.91
N ARG A 37 5.86 5.54 2.27
CA ARG A 37 7.27 5.94 2.32
C ARG A 37 7.50 7.33 1.72
N ALA A 38 6.71 7.69 0.70
CA ALA A 38 6.74 9.03 0.11
C ALA A 38 6.24 10.12 1.08
N GLY A 39 5.32 9.79 1.98
CA GLY A 39 4.86 10.65 3.07
C GLY A 39 5.79 10.69 4.30
N GLY A 40 6.97 10.06 4.22
CA GLY A 40 7.96 10.07 5.30
C GLY A 40 7.72 9.02 6.40
N MET A 41 6.75 8.12 6.23
CA MET A 41 6.48 7.07 7.21
C MET A 41 7.66 6.09 7.29
N GLN A 42 8.22 5.91 8.48
CA GLN A 42 9.29 4.96 8.71
C GLN A 42 8.72 3.54 8.92
N PRO A 43 9.49 2.49 8.60
CA PRO A 43 9.12 1.11 8.90
C PRO A 43 8.76 0.85 10.37
N SER A 44 9.35 1.64 11.26
CA SER A 44 9.15 1.59 12.72
C SER A 44 7.83 2.22 13.19
N ASP A 45 7.22 3.10 12.40
CA ASP A 45 5.93 3.73 12.74
C ASP A 45 4.74 2.79 12.51
N TRP A 46 4.96 1.71 11.77
CA TRP A 46 3.94 0.69 11.56
C TRP A 46 3.74 -0.14 12.83
N PRO A 47 2.49 -0.52 13.14
CA PRO A 47 2.22 -1.42 14.25
C PRO A 47 2.95 -2.76 14.03
N ALA A 48 3.38 -3.40 15.12
CA ALA A 48 4.30 -4.55 15.10
C ALA A 48 3.86 -5.69 14.17
N TRP A 49 2.55 -5.89 14.01
CA TRP A 49 1.99 -6.91 13.13
C TRP A 49 2.12 -6.57 11.63
N LEU A 50 2.27 -5.30 11.27
CA LEU A 50 2.43 -4.83 9.89
C LEU A 50 3.91 -4.66 9.51
N SER A 51 4.79 -4.41 10.49
CA SER A 51 6.23 -4.26 10.29
C SER A 51 6.84 -5.44 9.52
N LYS A 52 6.38 -6.68 9.79
CA LYS A 52 6.82 -7.93 9.14
C LYS A 52 6.55 -8.03 7.63
N TYR A 53 5.76 -7.13 7.05
CA TYR A 53 5.43 -7.18 5.62
C TYR A 53 6.39 -6.32 4.79
N LYS A 54 6.64 -6.79 3.55
CA LYS A 54 7.50 -6.13 2.57
C LYS A 54 7.10 -4.67 2.36
N GLU A 55 8.11 -3.80 2.29
CA GLU A 55 7.96 -2.38 2.02
C GLU A 55 7.81 -2.14 0.52
N TYR A 56 6.94 -1.18 0.16
CA TYR A 56 6.60 -0.79 -1.19
C TYR A 56 6.76 0.72 -1.34
#